data_AF-A0A523XKP0-F1
#
_entry.id   AF-A0A523XKP0-F1
#
_cell.length_a   1.000
_cell.length_b   1.000
_cell.length_c   1.000
_cell.angle_alpha   90.00
_cell.angle_beta   90.00
_cell.angle_gamma   90.00
#
_symmetry.space_group_name_H-M   'P 1'
#
loop_
_entity.id
_entity.type
_entity.pdbx_description
1 polymer ?
#
loop_
_entity_poly.entity_id
_entity_poly.type
_entity_poly.pdbx_seq_one_letter_code
_entity_poly.pdbx_strand_id
1 'polypeptide(L)'
;MKELLEKLSQPLTKDDVELRIGQTSAKGFSLLLYKTARTDIKRLNDTGAIWQNKHEYDSMGLLTCTISIYDPEHALWVDRVDVGTESQTEKQKGLYSDSFKRAGFRWGIGLELYNAPFIWINWEMEQYNGKNKPKNFFGSNLSITKYATKDGHFTNLTIAYKGDTVFSMGGTVKQKPTPKISEDDVLTIQSLISQTSTNLNKFLSVYKVAKIIDFDKVQAESAITLLTKKLTKVSQ
;
A
#
# COMPACT_ATOMS: atom_id res chain seq x y z
N MET A 1 12.74 -14.23 30.95
CA MET A 1 11.69 -13.64 30.07
C MET A 1 11.96 -12.20 29.56
N LYS A 2 12.43 -11.25 30.38
CA LYS A 2 12.58 -9.84 29.97
C LYS A 2 13.50 -9.63 28.75
N GLU A 3 14.72 -10.17 28.77
CA GLU A 3 15.68 -10.06 27.67
C GLU A 3 15.14 -10.66 26.35
N LEU A 4 14.38 -11.76 26.46
CA LEU A 4 13.71 -12.36 25.31
C LEU A 4 12.70 -11.39 24.68
N LEU A 5 11.85 -10.75 25.50
CA LEU A 5 10.89 -9.76 25.00
C LEU A 5 11.59 -8.57 24.35
N GLU A 6 12.72 -8.11 24.91
CA GLU A 6 13.54 -7.07 24.31
C GLU A 6 14.10 -7.49 22.94
N LYS A 7 14.56 -8.74 22.77
CA LYS A 7 15.01 -9.28 21.47
C LYS A 7 13.86 -9.42 20.47
N LEU A 8 12.72 -9.95 20.90
CA LEU A 8 11.54 -10.15 20.04
C LEU A 8 10.95 -8.82 19.55
N SER A 9 11.00 -7.78 20.37
CA SER A 9 10.45 -6.45 20.07
C SER A 9 11.41 -5.50 19.37
N GLN A 10 12.65 -5.91 19.06
CA GLN A 10 13.55 -5.08 18.26
C GLN A 10 12.90 -4.73 16.91
N PRO A 11 13.08 -3.50 16.38
CA PRO A 11 12.57 -3.16 15.07
C PRO A 11 13.03 -4.15 13.99
N LEU A 12 12.16 -4.43 13.04
CA LEU A 12 12.52 -5.15 11.83
C LEU A 12 13.48 -4.33 10.98
N THR A 13 14.23 -5.01 10.12
CA THR A 13 15.02 -4.34 9.08
C THR A 13 14.17 -4.13 7.84
N LYS A 14 14.64 -3.28 6.91
CA LYS A 14 13.97 -3.11 5.61
C LYS A 14 13.82 -4.42 4.82
N ASP A 15 14.70 -5.39 5.03
CA ASP A 15 14.74 -6.65 4.27
C ASP A 15 13.78 -7.69 4.87
N ASP A 16 13.32 -7.46 6.11
CA ASP A 16 12.29 -8.26 6.78
C ASP A 16 10.85 -7.86 6.38
N VAL A 17 10.71 -6.71 5.69
CA VAL A 17 9.43 -6.05 5.42
C VAL A 17 9.14 -6.03 3.93
N GLU A 18 7.96 -6.50 3.57
CA GLU A 18 7.43 -6.50 2.21
C GLU A 18 6.35 -5.43 2.03
N LEU A 19 6.12 -5.04 0.78
CA LEU A 19 5.11 -4.06 0.38
C LEU A 19 4.02 -4.75 -0.43
N ARG A 20 2.77 -4.42 -0.15
CA ARG A 20 1.63 -4.84 -0.97
C ARG A 20 0.69 -3.69 -1.27
N ILE A 21 -0.02 -3.81 -2.38
CA ILE A 21 -1.11 -2.89 -2.71
C ILE A 21 -2.24 -3.10 -1.70
N GLY A 22 -2.69 -2.01 -1.10
CA GLY A 22 -3.87 -1.94 -0.24
C GLY A 22 -5.11 -1.48 -1.02
N GLN A 23 -5.73 -0.41 -0.54
CA GLN A 23 -6.88 0.22 -1.19
C GLN A 23 -6.49 0.79 -2.56
N THR A 24 -7.36 0.61 -3.56
CA THR A 24 -7.22 1.19 -4.90
C THR A 24 -8.37 2.15 -5.21
N SER A 25 -8.09 3.19 -5.99
CA SER A 25 -9.08 4.15 -6.50
C SER A 25 -8.78 4.46 -7.97
N ALA A 26 -9.59 5.30 -8.61
CA ALA A 26 -9.31 5.78 -9.97
C ALA A 26 -8.03 6.65 -10.06
N LYS A 27 -7.56 7.22 -8.94
CA LYS A 27 -6.43 8.16 -8.89
C LYS A 27 -5.10 7.52 -8.49
N GLY A 28 -5.13 6.28 -8.00
CA GLY A 28 -3.96 5.64 -7.43
C GLY A 28 -4.32 4.56 -6.40
N PHE A 29 -3.34 4.20 -5.59
CA PHE A 29 -3.49 3.14 -4.60
C PHE A 29 -2.64 3.42 -3.36
N SER A 30 -3.00 2.75 -2.27
CA SER A 30 -2.19 2.73 -1.05
C SER A 30 -1.22 1.55 -1.05
N LEU A 31 -0.07 1.71 -0.41
CA LEU A 31 0.83 0.61 -0.07
C LEU A 31 0.75 0.31 1.43
N LEU A 32 0.80 -0.98 1.75
CA LEU A 32 0.84 -1.49 3.11
C LEU A 32 2.16 -2.22 3.34
N LEU A 33 2.81 -1.94 4.46
CA LEU A 33 3.97 -2.69 4.94
C LEU A 33 3.47 -3.93 5.67
N TYR A 34 4.11 -5.07 5.44
CA TYR A 34 3.83 -6.29 6.18
C TYR A 34 5.08 -7.17 6.29
N LYS A 35 5.12 -8.01 7.33
CA LYS A 35 6.12 -9.08 7.48
C LYS A 35 5.57 -10.42 7.01
N THR A 36 6.45 -11.36 6.68
CA THR A 36 6.05 -12.73 6.34
C THR A 36 6.17 -13.66 7.54
N ALA A 37 5.56 -14.84 7.48
CA ALA A 37 5.70 -15.82 8.56
C ALA A 37 7.16 -16.26 8.77
N ARG A 38 7.98 -16.21 7.70
CA ARG A 38 9.43 -16.49 7.76
C ARG A 38 10.17 -15.50 8.64
N THR A 39 9.76 -14.23 8.60
CA THR A 39 10.30 -13.16 9.46
C THR A 39 10.10 -13.51 10.94
N ASP A 40 8.89 -13.95 11.30
CA ASP A 40 8.56 -14.34 12.68
C ASP A 40 9.31 -15.60 13.12
N ILE A 41 9.34 -16.63 12.26
CA ILE A 41 10.09 -17.87 12.54
C ILE A 41 11.57 -17.53 12.78
N LYS A 42 12.17 -16.72 11.91
CA LYS A 42 13.56 -16.29 12.05
C LYS A 42 13.74 -15.52 13.37
N ARG A 43 12.88 -14.55 13.65
CA ARG A 43 12.97 -13.74 14.87
C ARG A 43 12.84 -14.59 16.14
N LEU A 44 11.92 -15.56 16.18
CA LEU A 44 11.77 -16.50 17.29
C LEU A 44 13.02 -17.36 17.45
N ASN A 45 13.53 -17.94 16.37
CA ASN A 45 14.72 -18.80 16.39
C ASN A 45 15.98 -18.03 16.83
N ASP A 46 16.19 -16.82 16.33
CA ASP A 46 17.36 -15.99 16.65
C ASP A 46 17.44 -15.64 18.15
N THR A 47 16.33 -15.73 18.88
CA THR A 47 16.34 -15.51 20.34
C THR A 47 17.01 -16.63 21.13
N GLY A 48 17.11 -17.83 20.54
CA GLY A 48 17.55 -19.04 21.22
C GLY A 48 16.51 -19.65 22.17
N ALA A 49 15.29 -19.10 22.24
CA ALA A 49 14.24 -19.64 23.09
C ALA A 49 13.69 -20.96 22.56
N ILE A 50 13.26 -21.84 23.47
CA ILE A 50 12.46 -23.00 23.14
C ILE A 50 11.03 -22.52 22.91
N TRP A 51 10.53 -22.66 21.69
CA TRP A 51 9.18 -22.22 21.32
C TRP A 51 8.46 -23.29 20.51
N GLN A 52 7.13 -23.23 20.54
CA GLN A 52 6.24 -24.04 19.73
C GLN A 52 5.06 -23.20 19.26
N ASN A 53 4.34 -23.68 18.24
CA ASN A 53 3.06 -23.11 17.87
C ASN A 53 2.00 -24.20 17.68
N LYS A 54 0.75 -23.83 17.92
CA LYS A 54 -0.41 -24.69 17.69
C LYS A 54 -1.46 -23.91 16.92
N HIS A 55 -2.08 -24.55 15.93
CA HIS A 55 -3.26 -24.04 15.25
C HIS A 55 -4.47 -24.86 15.66
N GLU A 56 -5.56 -24.17 16.03
CA GLU A 56 -6.81 -24.81 16.42
C GLU A 56 -8.00 -23.92 16.08
N TYR A 57 -9.15 -24.54 15.82
CA TYR A 57 -10.41 -23.82 15.70
C TYR A 57 -11.02 -23.64 17.09
N ASP A 58 -11.42 -22.42 17.42
CA ASP A 58 -12.15 -22.15 18.66
C ASP A 58 -13.60 -22.63 18.60
N SER A 59 -14.34 -22.46 19.69
CA SER A 59 -15.76 -22.86 19.78
C SER A 59 -16.68 -22.13 18.81
N MET A 60 -16.21 -21.02 18.21
CA MET A 60 -16.94 -20.23 17.21
C MET A 60 -16.51 -20.56 15.77
N GLY A 61 -15.56 -21.49 15.59
CA GLY A 61 -15.04 -21.89 14.28
C GLY A 61 -13.97 -20.94 13.72
N LEU A 62 -13.37 -20.06 14.52
CA LEU A 62 -12.28 -19.20 14.10
C LEU A 62 -10.94 -19.93 14.23
N LEU A 63 -10.10 -19.86 13.20
CA LEU A 63 -8.75 -20.40 13.27
C LEU A 63 -7.88 -19.49 14.14
N THR A 64 -7.45 -20.03 15.27
CA THR A 64 -6.48 -19.43 16.18
C THR A 64 -5.09 -20.00 15.95
N CYS A 65 -4.08 -19.20 16.22
CA CYS A 65 -2.71 -19.66 16.36
C CYS A 65 -2.19 -19.22 17.74
N THR A 66 -1.69 -20.17 18.51
CA THR A 66 -0.99 -19.94 19.77
C THR A 66 0.50 -20.10 19.53
N ILE A 67 1.30 -19.09 19.88
CA ILE A 67 2.76 -19.20 20.00
C ILE A 67 3.09 -19.26 21.48
N SER A 68 3.73 -20.36 21.87
CA SER A 68 4.14 -20.63 23.25
C SER A 68 5.66 -20.56 23.34
N ILE A 69 6.18 -19.82 24.30
CA ILE A 69 7.62 -19.79 24.61
C ILE A 69 7.84 -20.32 26.02
N TYR A 70 8.78 -21.26 26.16
CA TYR A 70 9.10 -21.86 27.44
C TYR A 70 9.91 -20.89 28.30
N ASP A 71 9.45 -20.65 29.52
CA ASP A 71 10.16 -19.89 30.54
C ASP A 71 10.90 -20.86 31.48
N PRO A 72 12.23 -21.02 31.33
CA PRO A 72 12.99 -21.97 32.14
C PRO A 72 13.09 -21.56 33.61
N GLU A 73 12.96 -20.27 33.93
CA GLU A 73 13.03 -19.76 35.31
C GLU A 73 11.83 -20.23 36.14
N HIS A 74 10.64 -20.23 35.53
CA HIS A 74 9.39 -20.61 36.18
C HIS A 74 8.89 -22.00 35.75
N ALA A 75 9.65 -22.70 34.90
CA ALA A 75 9.36 -24.02 34.35
C ALA A 75 7.95 -24.13 33.70
N LEU A 76 7.51 -23.10 32.98
CA LEU A 76 6.17 -23.03 32.39
C LEU A 76 6.18 -22.54 30.94
N TRP A 77 5.11 -22.80 30.20
CA TRP A 77 4.88 -22.21 28.89
C TRP A 77 4.12 -20.90 29.02
N VAL A 78 4.61 -19.85 28.37
CA VAL A 78 3.90 -18.57 28.24
C VAL A 78 3.29 -18.50 26.85
N ASP A 79 1.97 -18.29 26.81
CA ASP A 79 1.19 -18.34 25.57
C ASP A 79 0.77 -16.95 25.09
N ARG A 80 0.80 -16.76 23.77
CA ARG A 80 0.11 -15.66 23.08
C ARG A 80 -0.67 -16.22 21.91
N VAL A 81 -1.95 -15.89 21.84
CA VAL A 81 -2.89 -16.41 20.83
C VAL A 81 -3.48 -15.27 20.01
N ASP A 82 -3.64 -15.44 18.70
CA ASP A 82 -4.45 -14.54 17.87
C ASP A 82 -5.19 -15.31 16.77
N VAL A 83 -6.16 -14.66 16.12
CA VAL A 83 -7.00 -15.22 15.06
C VAL A 83 -6.51 -14.76 13.69
N GLY A 84 -6.68 -15.59 12.67
CA GLY A 84 -6.38 -15.23 11.29
C GLY A 84 -7.60 -14.68 10.56
N THR A 85 -7.38 -13.93 9.48
CA THR A 85 -8.44 -13.60 8.51
C THR A 85 -8.18 -14.26 7.15
N GLU A 86 -9.23 -14.71 6.46
CA GLU A 86 -9.09 -15.40 5.16
C GLU A 86 -8.43 -14.52 4.09
N SER A 87 -7.58 -15.15 3.25
CA SER A 87 -7.01 -14.52 2.06
C SER A 87 -7.87 -14.76 0.81
N GLN A 88 -7.70 -13.96 -0.25
CA GLN A 88 -8.53 -14.05 -1.46
C GLN A 88 -8.10 -15.11 -2.48
N THR A 89 -6.86 -15.62 -2.43
CA THR A 89 -6.27 -16.48 -3.48
C THR A 89 -5.95 -17.90 -3.01
N GLU A 90 -5.48 -18.07 -1.77
CA GLU A 90 -5.32 -19.38 -1.10
C GLU A 90 -5.89 -19.28 0.32
N LYS A 91 -7.23 -19.32 0.41
CA LYS A 91 -7.99 -19.01 1.64
C LYS A 91 -7.40 -19.67 2.89
N GLN A 92 -7.20 -20.99 2.85
CA GLN A 92 -6.69 -21.75 3.99
C GLN A 92 -5.24 -21.41 4.34
N LYS A 93 -4.28 -21.54 3.42
CA LYS A 93 -2.86 -21.23 3.72
C LYS A 93 -2.65 -19.78 4.18
N GLY A 94 -3.39 -18.85 3.60
CA GLY A 94 -3.40 -17.46 4.00
C GLY A 94 -3.87 -17.27 5.45
N LEU A 95 -4.94 -17.96 5.85
CA LEU A 95 -5.51 -17.90 7.20
C LEU A 95 -4.53 -18.41 8.27
N TYR A 96 -3.86 -19.55 8.02
CA TYR A 96 -2.85 -20.11 8.93
C TYR A 96 -1.63 -19.20 9.09
N SER A 97 -1.17 -18.63 7.98
CA SER A 97 -0.04 -17.70 7.99
C SER A 97 -0.40 -16.38 8.67
N ASP A 98 -1.63 -15.89 8.48
CA ASP A 98 -2.10 -14.65 9.09
C ASP A 98 -2.24 -14.77 10.61
N SER A 99 -2.92 -15.82 11.09
CA SER A 99 -3.04 -16.11 12.53
C SER A 99 -1.67 -16.22 13.20
N PHE A 100 -0.72 -16.94 12.60
CA PHE A 100 0.65 -17.06 13.14
C PHE A 100 1.36 -15.70 13.23
N LYS A 101 1.33 -14.91 12.16
CA LYS A 101 1.93 -13.56 12.17
C LYS A 101 1.30 -12.64 13.21
N ARG A 102 -0.01 -12.79 13.45
CA ARG A 102 -0.76 -12.02 14.43
C ARG A 102 -0.42 -12.42 15.87
N ALA A 103 -0.27 -13.71 16.14
CA ALA A 103 0.30 -14.18 17.40
C ALA A 103 1.73 -13.64 17.60
N GLY A 104 2.54 -13.57 16.54
CA GLY A 104 3.88 -12.96 16.59
C GLY A 104 3.87 -11.47 16.97
N PHE A 105 2.89 -10.68 16.50
CA PHE A 105 2.75 -9.28 16.93
C PHE A 105 2.51 -9.16 18.45
N ARG A 106 1.78 -10.10 19.06
CA ARG A 106 1.57 -10.12 20.53
C ARG A 106 2.85 -10.37 21.32
N TRP A 107 3.87 -10.95 20.68
CA TRP A 107 5.21 -11.11 21.22
C TRP A 107 6.12 -9.89 20.97
N GLY A 108 5.63 -8.88 20.26
CA GLY A 108 6.37 -7.66 19.94
C GLY A 108 6.98 -7.63 18.53
N ILE A 109 6.89 -8.72 17.77
CA ILE A 109 7.56 -8.84 16.47
C ILE A 109 6.89 -7.91 15.45
N GLY A 110 7.62 -6.88 14.99
CA GLY A 110 7.14 -5.97 13.95
C GLY A 110 6.02 -5.02 14.39
N LEU A 111 5.89 -4.72 15.69
CA LEU A 111 4.86 -3.80 16.19
C LEU A 111 4.89 -2.43 15.52
N GLU A 112 6.07 -1.95 15.13
CA GLU A 112 6.25 -0.69 14.42
C GLU A 112 5.47 -0.62 13.11
N LEU A 113 5.17 -1.77 12.47
CA LEU A 113 4.40 -1.82 11.23
C LEU A 113 2.96 -1.30 11.40
N TYR A 114 2.39 -1.36 12.61
CA TYR A 114 1.08 -0.74 12.90
C TYR A 114 1.14 0.79 12.93
N ASN A 115 2.33 1.35 13.15
CA ASN A 115 2.59 2.79 13.17
C ASN A 115 3.13 3.30 11.82
N ALA A 116 3.03 2.50 10.75
CA ALA A 116 3.45 2.92 9.42
C ALA A 116 2.63 4.14 8.95
N PRO A 117 3.26 5.13 8.29
CA PRO A 117 2.54 6.26 7.72
C PRO A 117 1.58 5.79 6.63
N PHE A 118 0.54 6.55 6.35
CA PHE A 118 -0.31 6.29 5.19
C PHE A 118 0.47 6.54 3.89
N ILE A 119 0.63 5.50 3.08
CA ILE A 119 1.43 5.53 1.85
C ILE A 119 0.49 5.57 0.66
N TRP A 120 0.32 6.73 0.04
CA TRP A 120 -0.47 6.89 -1.17
C TRP A 120 0.41 7.10 -2.39
N ILE A 121 0.17 6.31 -3.44
CA ILE A 121 0.86 6.39 -4.73
C ILE A 121 -0.16 6.77 -5.79
N ASN A 122 0.03 7.96 -6.39
CA ASN A 122 -0.70 8.34 -7.59
C ASN A 122 -0.14 7.57 -8.78
N TRP A 123 -1.03 6.96 -9.56
CA TRP A 123 -0.63 6.07 -10.66
C TRP A 123 -1.72 6.02 -11.75
N GLU A 124 -1.36 5.64 -12.97
CA GLU A 124 -2.35 5.36 -14.02
C GLU A 124 -3.12 4.08 -13.68
N MET A 125 -4.44 4.21 -13.52
CA MET A 125 -5.30 3.10 -13.13
C MET A 125 -6.12 2.62 -14.33
N GLU A 126 -6.37 1.32 -14.39
CA GLU A 126 -7.28 0.69 -15.35
C GLU A 126 -8.39 -0.08 -14.63
N GLN A 127 -9.54 -0.17 -15.27
CA GLN A 127 -10.65 -0.97 -14.77
C GLN A 127 -10.48 -2.42 -15.21
N TYR A 128 -10.48 -3.32 -14.24
CA TYR A 128 -10.43 -4.76 -14.48
C TYR A 128 -11.41 -5.46 -13.54
N ASN A 129 -12.43 -6.11 -14.11
CA ASN A 129 -13.52 -6.77 -13.37
C ASN A 129 -14.18 -5.86 -12.32
N GLY A 130 -14.46 -4.60 -12.69
CA GLY A 130 -15.08 -3.60 -11.82
C GLY A 130 -14.19 -3.09 -10.68
N LYS A 131 -12.88 -3.39 -10.70
CA LYS A 131 -11.90 -2.93 -9.72
C LYS A 131 -10.82 -2.09 -10.41
N ASN A 132 -10.40 -1.01 -9.75
CA ASN A 132 -9.24 -0.23 -10.19
C ASN A 132 -7.96 -1.03 -9.92
N LYS A 133 -7.15 -1.22 -10.95
CA LYS A 133 -5.81 -1.81 -10.86
C LYS A 133 -4.77 -0.84 -11.43
N PRO A 134 -3.56 -0.77 -10.83
CA PRO A 134 -2.51 0.06 -11.40
C PRO A 134 -1.96 -0.57 -12.68
N LYS A 135 -2.01 0.19 -13.77
CA LYS A 135 -1.59 -0.25 -15.11
C LYS A 135 -0.08 -0.45 -15.15
N ASN A 136 0.37 -1.56 -15.76
CA ASN A 136 1.79 -1.91 -15.92
C ASN A 136 2.61 -1.88 -14.60
N PHE A 137 1.95 -2.10 -13.47
CA PHE A 137 2.57 -2.07 -12.16
C PHE A 137 2.81 -3.50 -11.65
N PHE A 138 4.06 -3.79 -11.29
CA PHE A 138 4.47 -5.09 -10.77
C PHE A 138 5.08 -4.88 -9.39
N GLY A 139 4.49 -5.48 -8.36
CA GLY A 139 4.93 -5.32 -6.97
C GLY A 139 6.37 -5.74 -6.73
N SER A 140 6.91 -6.66 -7.53
CA SER A 140 8.33 -7.10 -7.49
C SER A 140 9.34 -5.98 -7.77
N ASN A 141 8.90 -4.87 -8.37
CA ASN A 141 9.76 -3.70 -8.61
C ASN A 141 9.75 -2.69 -7.46
N LEU A 142 8.97 -2.93 -6.39
CA LEU A 142 8.98 -2.11 -5.19
C LEU A 142 10.18 -2.46 -4.31
N SER A 143 10.76 -1.44 -3.69
CA SER A 143 11.82 -1.61 -2.70
C SER A 143 11.75 -0.53 -1.62
N ILE A 144 12.10 -0.90 -0.39
CA ILE A 144 12.29 0.03 0.71
C ILE A 144 13.75 0.48 0.69
N THR A 145 14.00 1.76 0.41
CA THR A 145 15.36 2.32 0.30
C THR A 145 15.83 2.97 1.59
N LYS A 146 14.91 3.48 2.41
CA LYS A 146 15.17 3.96 3.77
C LYS A 146 14.12 3.40 4.71
N TYR A 147 14.56 2.89 5.85
CA TYR A 147 13.73 2.35 6.91
C TYR A 147 14.42 2.68 8.24
N ALA A 148 13.82 3.57 9.01
CA ALA A 148 14.29 3.90 10.35
C ALA A 148 13.10 4.10 11.27
N THR A 149 13.20 3.54 12.46
CA THR A 149 12.21 3.66 13.52
C THR A 149 12.89 4.07 14.82
N LYS A 150 12.13 4.73 15.68
CA LYS A 150 12.52 5.09 17.04
C LYS A 150 11.29 4.93 17.93
N ASP A 151 11.46 4.23 19.05
CA ASP A 151 10.39 4.00 20.04
C ASP A 151 9.11 3.41 19.41
N GLY A 152 9.26 2.51 18.43
CA GLY A 152 8.14 1.88 17.72
C GLY A 152 7.47 2.74 16.64
N HIS A 153 7.98 3.94 16.36
CA HIS A 153 7.46 4.86 15.35
C HIS A 153 8.44 5.07 14.21
N PHE A 154 7.95 5.21 12.99
CA PHE A 154 8.79 5.54 11.84
C PHE A 154 9.35 6.96 11.94
N THR A 155 10.68 7.09 11.79
CA THR A 155 11.39 8.37 11.67
C THR A 155 11.91 8.60 10.26
N ASN A 156 12.08 7.54 9.46
CA ASN A 156 12.37 7.64 8.03
C ASN A 156 11.77 6.44 7.29
N LEU A 157 11.03 6.70 6.22
CA LEU A 157 10.56 5.67 5.30
C LEU A 157 10.61 6.21 3.88
N THR A 158 11.33 5.53 3.00
CA THR A 158 11.38 5.85 1.57
C THR A 158 11.19 4.58 0.76
N ILE A 159 10.31 4.66 -0.25
CA ILE A 159 9.97 3.55 -1.15
C ILE A 159 10.29 3.97 -2.57
N ALA A 160 10.91 3.06 -3.31
CA ALA A 160 11.20 3.21 -4.73
C ALA A 160 10.48 2.16 -5.57
N TYR A 161 10.15 2.52 -6.80
CA TYR A 161 9.65 1.63 -7.84
C TYR A 161 10.59 1.70 -9.04
N LYS A 162 11.20 0.56 -9.43
CA LYS A 162 12.24 0.50 -10.47
C LYS A 162 13.39 1.51 -10.25
N GLY A 163 13.76 1.73 -8.99
CA GLY A 163 14.82 2.68 -8.59
C GLY A 163 14.36 4.12 -8.40
N ASP A 164 13.20 4.52 -8.93
CA ASP A 164 12.66 5.87 -8.74
C ASP A 164 11.91 5.98 -7.41
N THR A 165 12.19 7.02 -6.62
CA THR A 165 11.46 7.26 -5.36
C THR A 165 10.00 7.60 -5.67
N VAL A 166 9.08 6.80 -5.12
CA VAL A 166 7.62 6.99 -5.26
C VAL A 166 6.94 7.42 -3.97
N PHE A 167 7.59 7.22 -2.83
CA PHE A 167 7.14 7.71 -1.52
C PHE A 167 8.34 8.05 -0.63
N SER A 168 8.23 9.14 0.14
CA SER A 168 9.19 9.53 1.17
C SER A 168 8.45 10.24 2.29
N MET A 169 8.61 9.75 3.50
CA MET A 169 7.97 10.31 4.69
C MET A 169 8.57 11.68 5.04
N GLY A 170 7.71 12.68 5.22
CA GLY A 170 8.12 14.05 5.59
C GLY A 170 8.71 14.90 4.44
N GLY A 171 8.78 14.36 3.23
CA GLY A 171 9.23 15.07 2.03
C GLY A 171 8.14 15.24 0.99
N THR A 172 8.20 16.32 0.20
CA THR A 172 7.47 16.41 -1.06
C THR A 172 8.14 15.47 -2.06
N VAL A 173 7.60 14.27 -2.22
CA VAL A 173 7.99 13.42 -3.35
C VAL A 173 7.56 14.15 -4.61
N LYS A 174 8.49 14.34 -5.54
CA LYS A 174 8.13 14.63 -6.94
C LYS A 174 7.41 13.39 -7.46
N GLN A 175 6.12 13.29 -7.15
CA GLN A 175 5.27 12.23 -7.65
C GLN A 175 5.44 12.22 -9.17
N LYS A 176 5.68 11.05 -9.76
CA LYS A 176 5.60 10.92 -11.21
C LYS A 176 4.25 11.53 -11.61
N PRO A 177 4.23 12.53 -12.50
CA PRO A 177 3.00 13.21 -12.86
C PRO A 177 1.96 12.15 -13.22
N THR A 178 0.74 12.36 -12.74
CA THR A 178 -0.48 11.76 -13.29
C THR A 178 -0.30 11.56 -14.79
N PRO A 179 -0.71 10.44 -15.41
CA PRO A 179 -0.58 10.27 -16.86
C PRO A 179 -1.10 11.54 -17.54
N LYS A 180 -0.18 12.33 -18.09
CA LYS A 180 -0.51 13.47 -18.94
C LYS A 180 -1.39 12.88 -20.04
N ILE A 181 -2.51 13.54 -20.30
CA ILE A 181 -3.33 13.25 -21.47
C ILE A 181 -2.43 13.17 -22.70
N SER A 182 -2.78 12.33 -23.68
CA SER A 182 -1.93 12.12 -24.85
C SER A 182 -1.73 13.43 -25.62
N GLU A 183 -0.67 13.56 -26.41
CA GLU A 183 -0.49 14.74 -27.27
C GLU A 183 -1.69 14.93 -28.21
N ASP A 184 -2.28 13.84 -28.68
CA ASP A 184 -3.51 13.86 -29.49
C ASP A 184 -4.71 14.46 -28.74
N ASP A 185 -4.89 14.11 -27.46
CA ASP A 185 -5.96 14.69 -26.63
C ASP A 185 -5.75 16.19 -26.42
N VAL A 186 -4.50 16.62 -26.21
CA VAL A 186 -4.16 18.04 -26.05
C VAL A 186 -4.47 18.81 -27.33
N LEU A 187 -4.05 18.29 -28.49
CA LEU A 187 -4.32 18.88 -29.80
C LEU A 187 -5.82 18.94 -30.09
N THR A 188 -6.55 17.88 -29.75
CA THR A 188 -8.00 17.80 -29.92
C THR A 188 -8.71 18.87 -29.10
N ILE A 189 -8.37 19.01 -27.81
CA ILE A 189 -8.96 20.02 -26.93
C ILE A 189 -8.60 21.44 -27.39
N GLN A 190 -7.36 21.69 -27.82
CA GLN A 190 -6.93 22.99 -28.36
C GLN A 190 -7.72 23.38 -29.62
N SER A 191 -7.90 22.44 -30.54
CA SER A 191 -8.70 22.62 -31.75
C SER A 191 -10.15 22.98 -31.41
N LEU A 192 -10.77 22.21 -30.50
CA LEU A 192 -12.15 22.41 -30.09
C LEU A 192 -12.37 23.74 -29.34
N ILE A 193 -11.43 24.17 -28.49
CA ILE A 193 -11.50 25.48 -27.82
C ILE A 193 -11.46 26.61 -28.86
N SER A 194 -10.60 26.48 -29.87
CA SER A 194 -10.46 27.46 -30.96
C SER A 194 -11.73 27.52 -31.81
N GLN A 195 -12.26 26.37 -32.24
CA GLN A 195 -13.47 26.29 -33.07
C GLN A 195 -14.72 26.79 -32.34
N THR A 196 -14.82 26.59 -31.03
CA THR A 196 -15.97 27.03 -30.22
C THR A 196 -15.83 28.44 -29.64
N SER A 197 -14.74 29.15 -29.97
CA SER A 197 -14.37 30.46 -29.38
C SER A 197 -14.49 30.48 -27.85
N THR A 198 -14.10 29.37 -27.20
CA THR A 198 -14.22 29.22 -25.76
C THR A 198 -13.06 29.96 -25.07
N ASN A 199 -13.36 30.76 -24.04
CA ASN A 199 -12.32 31.43 -23.27
C ASN A 199 -11.48 30.39 -22.50
N LEU A 200 -10.20 30.26 -22.88
CA LEU A 200 -9.29 29.26 -22.32
C LEU A 200 -9.14 29.40 -20.80
N ASN A 201 -8.89 30.61 -20.29
CA ASN A 201 -8.66 30.83 -18.85
C ASN A 201 -9.88 30.43 -18.01
N LYS A 202 -11.08 30.82 -18.45
CA LYS A 202 -12.32 30.43 -17.77
C LYS A 202 -12.55 28.93 -17.86
N PHE A 203 -12.27 28.31 -19.01
CA PHE A 203 -12.40 26.87 -19.20
C PHE A 203 -11.47 26.07 -18.28
N LEU A 204 -10.18 26.42 -18.24
CA LEU A 204 -9.19 25.79 -17.37
C LEU A 204 -9.56 25.93 -15.88
N SER A 205 -10.12 27.08 -15.48
CA SER A 205 -10.55 27.31 -14.10
C SER A 205 -11.67 26.37 -13.64
N VAL A 206 -12.57 25.94 -14.54
CA VAL A 206 -13.65 24.98 -14.24
C VAL A 206 -13.06 23.62 -13.82
N TYR A 207 -11.98 23.22 -14.48
CA TYR A 207 -11.27 21.96 -14.22
C TYR A 207 -10.17 22.08 -13.17
N LYS A 208 -9.94 23.29 -12.61
CA LYS A 208 -8.91 23.57 -11.60
C LYS A 208 -7.50 23.16 -12.03
N VAL A 209 -7.17 23.41 -13.30
CA VAL A 209 -5.88 23.07 -13.93
C VAL A 209 -5.25 24.32 -14.55
N ALA A 210 -3.92 24.36 -14.62
CA ALA A 210 -3.19 25.53 -15.13
C ALA A 210 -3.01 25.49 -16.65
N LYS A 211 -2.85 24.29 -17.24
CA LYS A 211 -2.70 24.08 -18.68
C LYS A 211 -3.51 22.86 -19.13
N ILE A 212 -3.78 22.76 -20.43
CA ILE A 212 -4.51 21.61 -21.01
C ILE A 212 -3.75 20.30 -20.76
N ILE A 213 -2.42 20.31 -20.82
CA ILE A 213 -1.58 19.14 -20.54
C ILE A 213 -1.70 18.63 -19.08
N ASP A 214 -2.24 19.45 -18.17
CA ASP A 214 -2.41 19.09 -16.76
C ASP A 214 -3.75 18.39 -16.48
N PHE A 215 -4.57 18.18 -17.51
CA PHE A 215 -5.81 17.42 -17.38
C PHE A 215 -5.48 15.95 -17.02
N ASP A 216 -6.29 15.38 -16.13
CA ASP A 216 -6.40 13.92 -16.06
C ASP A 216 -7.31 13.39 -17.20
N LYS A 217 -7.28 12.07 -17.43
CA LYS A 217 -8.05 11.45 -18.52
C LYS A 217 -9.56 11.70 -18.42
N VAL A 218 -10.12 11.69 -17.21
CA VAL A 218 -11.56 11.91 -16.99
C VAL A 218 -11.93 13.36 -17.29
N GLN A 219 -11.08 14.30 -16.86
CA GLN A 219 -11.22 15.71 -17.19
C GLN A 219 -11.14 15.94 -18.70
N ALA A 220 -10.22 15.26 -19.40
CA ALA A 220 -10.08 15.39 -20.85
C ALA A 220 -11.30 14.85 -21.60
N GLU A 221 -11.79 13.66 -21.25
CA GLU A 221 -13.01 13.08 -21.84
C GLU A 221 -14.23 13.99 -21.61
N SER A 222 -14.35 14.54 -20.39
CA SER A 222 -15.40 15.50 -20.04
C SER A 222 -15.29 16.79 -20.87
N ALA A 223 -14.08 17.34 -20.99
CA ALA A 223 -13.80 18.55 -21.75
C ALA A 223 -14.10 18.39 -23.24
N ILE A 224 -13.64 17.29 -23.85
CA ILE A 224 -13.92 16.97 -25.25
C ILE A 224 -15.43 16.85 -25.46
N THR A 225 -16.13 16.10 -24.60
CA THR A 225 -17.59 15.95 -24.70
C THR A 225 -18.32 17.29 -24.63
N LEU A 226 -17.93 18.17 -23.70
CA LEU A 226 -18.59 19.46 -23.50
C LEU A 226 -18.33 20.42 -24.67
N LEU A 227 -17.10 20.46 -25.17
CA LEU A 227 -16.74 21.31 -26.31
C LEU A 227 -17.37 20.81 -27.62
N THR A 228 -17.40 19.49 -27.86
CA THR A 228 -18.08 18.92 -29.03
C THR A 228 -19.58 19.22 -29.04
N LYS A 229 -20.26 19.13 -27.88
CA LYS A 229 -21.67 19.54 -27.75
C LYS A 229 -21.90 21.02 -28.01
N LYS A 230 -20.91 21.87 -27.71
CA LYS A 230 -20.99 23.30 -27.98
C LYS A 230 -20.77 23.57 -29.47
N LEU A 231 -19.83 22.87 -30.10
CA LEU A 231 -19.56 22.98 -31.53
C LEU A 231 -20.79 22.65 -32.38
N THR A 232 -21.48 21.54 -32.08
CA THR A 232 -22.70 21.14 -32.80
C THR A 232 -23.85 22.13 -32.68
N LYS A 233 -23.89 22.97 -31.64
CA LYS A 233 -24.88 24.04 -31.46
C LYS A 233 -24.52 25.34 -32.17
N VAL A 234 -23.25 25.54 -32.54
CA VAL A 234 -22.77 26.74 -33.25
C VAL A 234 -22.88 26.56 -34.77
N SER A 235 -22.92 25.31 -35.24
CA SER A 235 -23.09 24.95 -36.66
C SER A 235 -24.56 24.85 -37.13
N GLN A 236 -25.53 25.19 -36.27
CA GLN A 236 -26.95 25.33 -36.58
C GLN A 236 -27.33 26.80 -36.56
#